data_AF-Q0UJV6-F1
#
_entry.id   AF-Q0UJV6-F1
#
_cell.length_a   1.000
_cell.length_b   1.000
_cell.length_c   1.000
_cell.angle_alpha   90.00
_cell.angle_beta   90.00
_cell.angle_gamma   90.00
#
_symmetry.space_group_name_H-M   'P 1'
#
loop_
_entity.id
_entity.type
_entity.pdbx_description
1 polymer ?
#
loop_
_entity_poly.entity_id
_entity_poly.type
_entity_poly.pdbx_seq_one_letter_code
_entity_poly.pdbx_strand_id
1 'polypeptide(L)'
;MEDLTFIDQLAGDCGASNATLKTVDPEGRVSLISDCVSPYRLLDNCPLLYHAFEHGSQSRLQASIEAPSRVAAIALLRYCYTGSYLPPCACAEDAPILLLLHAHVYKMAEDYDVPELQLLAHGNFSVQVECACSLPLPPQDLLETIRYVYANFASPQARQQQGLIHTLLNYCISVFLYHQLGESMEFLQVVQQIPELRQDLCRTNMDRNFQDDCFVTESASEDEGFSIIRQPKPPVNPSMDEPMSSPEIIPAKPIDVLAATGSNYPDDDDWTML
;
A
#
# COMPACT_ATOMS: atom_id res chain seq x y z
N MET A 1 -9.12 -9.43 -16.87
CA MET A 1 -9.51 -9.10 -15.48
C MET A 1 -11.01 -9.20 -15.25
N GLU A 2 -11.87 -8.87 -16.22
CA GLU A 2 -13.35 -8.94 -16.11
C GLU A 2 -13.96 -10.33 -16.32
N ASP A 3 -13.17 -11.39 -16.20
CA ASP A 3 -13.64 -12.75 -16.42
C ASP A 3 -14.67 -13.16 -15.35
N LEU A 4 -15.86 -13.62 -15.74
CA LEU A 4 -16.91 -14.06 -14.81
C LEU A 4 -17.11 -15.59 -14.82
N THR A 5 -16.27 -16.34 -15.52
CA THR A 5 -16.42 -17.80 -15.66
C THR A 5 -16.37 -18.55 -14.33
N PHE A 6 -15.75 -17.96 -13.30
CA PHE A 6 -15.71 -18.51 -11.95
C PHE A 6 -17.11 -18.62 -11.30
N ILE A 7 -18.08 -17.83 -11.74
CA ILE A 7 -19.47 -17.91 -11.25
C ILE A 7 -20.12 -19.20 -11.75
N ASP A 8 -19.93 -19.52 -13.04
CA ASP A 8 -20.54 -20.68 -13.69
C ASP A 8 -19.89 -21.99 -13.25
N GLN A 9 -18.56 -22.00 -13.10
CA GLN A 9 -17.80 -23.19 -12.69
C GLN A 9 -18.21 -23.73 -11.31
N LEU A 10 -18.75 -22.86 -10.45
CA LEU A 10 -19.14 -23.17 -9.07
C LEU A 10 -20.68 -23.17 -8.89
N ALA A 11 -21.45 -23.05 -9.96
CA ALA A 11 -22.91 -23.02 -9.91
C ALA A 11 -23.54 -24.38 -9.53
N GLY A 12 -22.78 -25.48 -9.57
CA GLY A 12 -23.27 -26.83 -9.32
C GLY A 12 -23.63 -27.18 -7.86
N ASP A 13 -23.04 -26.49 -6.86
CA ASP A 13 -23.02 -27.02 -5.49
C ASP A 13 -23.93 -26.32 -4.46
N CYS A 14 -24.52 -25.16 -4.75
CA CYS A 14 -25.27 -24.38 -3.74
C CYS A 14 -26.41 -23.53 -4.34
N GLY A 15 -27.62 -24.10 -4.38
CA GLY A 15 -28.87 -23.35 -4.60
C GLY A 15 -28.97 -22.61 -5.93
N ALA A 16 -30.14 -22.05 -6.23
CA ALA A 16 -30.34 -21.30 -7.47
C ALA A 16 -29.52 -19.99 -7.44
N SER A 17 -28.42 -19.93 -8.19
CA SER A 17 -27.72 -18.71 -8.58
C SER A 17 -28.68 -17.76 -9.30
N ASN A 18 -29.33 -16.86 -8.56
CA ASN A 18 -30.40 -16.01 -9.10
C ASN A 18 -30.37 -14.57 -8.58
N ALA A 19 -29.30 -14.14 -7.92
CA ALA A 19 -29.19 -12.78 -7.42
C ALA A 19 -28.47 -11.84 -8.40
N THR A 20 -28.94 -10.59 -8.46
CA THR A 20 -28.36 -9.56 -9.32
C THR A 20 -27.40 -8.68 -8.54
N LEU A 21 -26.14 -8.62 -8.97
CA LEU A 21 -25.16 -7.71 -8.42
C LEU A 21 -24.85 -6.61 -9.44
N LYS A 22 -24.94 -5.36 -8.98
CA LYS A 22 -24.59 -4.15 -9.73
C LYS A 22 -23.50 -3.40 -8.99
N THR A 23 -22.68 -2.67 -9.73
CA THR A 23 -21.73 -1.70 -9.19
C THR A 23 -22.17 -0.28 -9.50
N VAL A 24 -21.89 0.63 -8.59
CA VAL A 24 -22.03 2.07 -8.74
C VAL A 24 -20.61 2.64 -8.76
N ASP A 25 -20.24 3.30 -9.86
CA ASP A 25 -18.93 3.96 -9.96
C ASP A 25 -18.90 5.29 -9.18
N PRO A 26 -17.71 5.92 -9.01
CA PRO A 26 -17.61 7.20 -8.30
C PRO A 26 -18.39 8.36 -8.94
N GLU A 27 -18.80 8.23 -10.21
CA GLU A 27 -19.65 9.20 -10.91
C GLU A 27 -21.15 8.91 -10.71
N GLY A 28 -21.51 7.85 -9.97
CA GLY A 28 -22.88 7.42 -9.73
C GLY A 28 -23.49 6.58 -10.86
N ARG A 29 -22.70 6.17 -11.86
CA ARG A 29 -23.20 5.33 -12.96
C ARG A 29 -23.30 3.88 -12.49
N VAL A 30 -24.47 3.29 -12.75
CA VAL A 30 -24.76 1.91 -12.38
C VAL A 30 -24.41 0.97 -13.52
N SER A 31 -23.62 -0.06 -13.24
CA SER A 31 -23.26 -1.12 -14.20
C SER A 31 -23.60 -2.50 -13.65
N LEU A 32 -24.13 -3.38 -14.51
CA LEU A 32 -24.38 -4.78 -14.15
C LEU A 32 -23.05 -5.54 -14.04
N ILE A 33 -22.88 -6.30 -12.96
CA ILE A 33 -21.78 -7.27 -12.84
C ILE A 33 -22.27 -8.63 -13.34
N SER A 34 -23.27 -9.20 -12.67
CA SER A 34 -23.84 -10.50 -13.02
C SER A 34 -25.26 -10.61 -12.44
N ASP A 35 -26.10 -11.39 -13.09
CA ASP A 35 -27.44 -11.74 -12.62
C ASP A 35 -27.52 -13.18 -12.06
N CYS A 36 -26.42 -13.92 -12.11
CA CYS A 36 -26.31 -15.30 -11.63
C CYS A 36 -25.46 -15.39 -10.35
N VAL A 37 -25.49 -14.38 -9.48
CA VAL A 37 -24.76 -14.43 -8.21
C VAL A 37 -25.51 -15.34 -7.22
N SER A 38 -24.77 -16.11 -6.44
CA SER A 38 -25.27 -16.91 -5.32
C SER A 38 -24.83 -16.22 -4.01
N PRO A 39 -25.71 -15.47 -3.33
CA PRO A 39 -25.34 -14.71 -2.14
C PRO A 39 -24.77 -15.60 -1.03
N TYR A 40 -25.22 -16.84 -0.91
CA TYR A 40 -24.74 -17.76 0.11
C TYR A 40 -23.23 -18.06 0.01
N ARG A 41 -22.63 -17.98 -1.18
CA ARG A 41 -21.18 -18.09 -1.38
C ARG A 41 -20.40 -16.95 -0.74
N LEU A 42 -21.06 -15.83 -0.46
CA LEU A 42 -20.47 -14.62 0.10
C LEU A 42 -20.47 -14.64 1.62
N LEU A 43 -21.32 -15.47 2.25
CA LEU A 43 -21.57 -15.42 3.70
C LEU A 43 -20.30 -15.60 4.53
N ASP A 44 -19.44 -16.54 4.14
CA ASP A 44 -18.24 -16.86 4.93
C ASP A 44 -17.09 -15.88 4.66
N ASN A 45 -16.95 -15.40 3.41
CA ASN A 45 -15.80 -14.60 2.96
C ASN A 45 -16.06 -13.09 2.96
N CYS A 46 -17.32 -12.67 2.89
CA CYS A 46 -17.71 -11.25 2.88
C CYS A 46 -19.16 -11.07 3.39
N PRO A 47 -19.37 -11.17 4.72
CA PRO A 47 -20.70 -11.07 5.32
C PRO A 47 -21.41 -9.75 5.00
N LEU A 48 -20.67 -8.63 4.92
CA LEU A 48 -21.25 -7.32 4.60
C LEU A 48 -21.85 -7.30 3.18
N LEU A 49 -21.18 -7.92 2.20
CA LEU A 49 -21.71 -8.04 0.85
C LEU A 49 -22.92 -8.97 0.80
N TYR A 50 -22.91 -10.07 1.56
CA TYR A 50 -24.08 -10.95 1.68
C TYR A 50 -25.31 -10.17 2.18
N HIS A 51 -25.14 -9.35 3.21
CA HIS A 51 -26.23 -8.56 3.80
C HIS A 51 -26.68 -7.38 2.94
N ALA A 52 -25.92 -7.00 1.90
CA ALA A 52 -26.32 -5.96 0.95
C ALA A 52 -27.40 -6.43 -0.05
N PHE A 53 -27.69 -7.73 -0.12
CA PHE A 53 -28.73 -8.26 -1.01
C PHE A 53 -30.13 -8.09 -0.40
N GLU A 54 -30.99 -7.39 -1.14
CA GLU A 54 -32.37 -7.13 -0.77
C GLU A 54 -33.34 -7.67 -1.82
N HIS A 55 -34.59 -7.93 -1.43
CA HIS A 55 -35.62 -8.37 -2.38
C HIS A 55 -36.07 -7.20 -3.25
N GLY A 56 -35.80 -7.29 -4.56
CA GLY A 56 -36.24 -6.32 -5.55
C GLY A 56 -37.71 -6.47 -5.96
N SER A 57 -38.12 -5.70 -6.96
CA SER A 57 -39.50 -5.61 -7.48
C SER A 57 -40.09 -6.91 -8.05
N GLN A 58 -39.28 -7.97 -8.22
CA GLN A 58 -39.69 -9.29 -8.70
C GLN A 58 -39.44 -10.40 -7.66
N SER A 59 -39.27 -10.06 -6.39
CA SER A 59 -38.83 -10.98 -5.34
C SER A 59 -37.48 -11.65 -5.63
N ARG A 60 -36.71 -11.10 -6.57
CA ARG A 60 -35.33 -11.50 -6.89
C ARG A 60 -34.38 -10.71 -5.99
N LEU A 61 -33.40 -11.39 -5.41
CA LEU A 61 -32.36 -10.73 -4.63
C LEU A 61 -31.52 -9.83 -5.53
N GLN A 62 -31.27 -8.61 -5.09
CA GLN A 62 -30.43 -7.65 -5.78
C GLN A 62 -29.60 -6.82 -4.80
N ALA A 63 -28.38 -6.49 -5.19
CA ALA A 63 -27.50 -5.57 -4.48
C ALA A 63 -26.88 -4.58 -5.46
N SER A 64 -26.67 -3.35 -5.00
CA SER A 64 -25.88 -2.34 -5.71
C SER A 64 -24.77 -1.88 -4.79
N ILE A 65 -23.52 -2.07 -5.20
CA ILE A 65 -22.35 -1.79 -4.39
C ILE A 65 -21.53 -0.65 -4.98
N GLU A 66 -21.12 0.29 -4.13
CA GLU A 66 -20.14 1.29 -4.52
C GLU A 66 -18.79 0.59 -4.72
N ALA A 67 -18.10 0.90 -5.82
CA ALA A 67 -16.76 0.40 -6.07
C ALA A 67 -15.92 1.41 -6.85
N PRO A 68 -14.60 1.48 -6.59
CA PRO A 68 -13.67 2.32 -7.35
C PRO A 68 -13.64 1.99 -8.84
N SER A 69 -13.85 0.72 -9.19
CA SER A 69 -14.03 0.27 -10.56
C SER A 69 -14.83 -1.02 -10.62
N ARG A 70 -15.47 -1.28 -11.77
CA ARG A 70 -16.15 -2.56 -12.04
C ARG A 70 -15.21 -3.77 -11.87
N VAL A 71 -13.96 -3.62 -12.28
CA VAL A 71 -12.94 -4.69 -12.15
C VAL A 71 -12.68 -5.01 -10.68
N ALA A 72 -12.60 -4.00 -9.80
CA ALA A 72 -12.39 -4.21 -8.37
C ALA A 72 -13.58 -4.95 -7.71
N ALA A 73 -14.80 -4.60 -8.11
CA ALA A 73 -16.00 -5.32 -7.66
C ALA A 73 -16.02 -6.79 -8.13
N ILE A 74 -15.60 -7.05 -9.38
CA ILE A 74 -15.44 -8.42 -9.90
C ILE A 74 -14.35 -9.17 -9.13
N ALA A 75 -13.25 -8.49 -8.77
CA ALA A 75 -12.15 -9.08 -8.01
C ALA A 75 -12.58 -9.46 -6.58
N LEU A 76 -13.33 -8.60 -5.88
CA LEU A 76 -13.95 -8.94 -4.59
C LEU A 76 -14.89 -10.15 -4.73
N LEU A 77 -15.75 -10.14 -5.74
CA LEU A 77 -16.67 -11.25 -5.99
C LEU A 77 -15.91 -12.56 -6.27
N ARG A 78 -14.83 -12.50 -7.05
CA ARG A 78 -13.97 -13.65 -7.34
C ARG A 78 -13.34 -14.18 -6.05
N TYR A 79 -12.79 -13.30 -5.22
CA TYR A 79 -12.24 -13.69 -3.92
C TYR A 79 -13.26 -14.48 -3.09
N CYS A 80 -14.51 -13.98 -3.01
CA CYS A 80 -15.56 -14.67 -2.27
C CYS A 80 -15.86 -16.08 -2.81
N TYR A 81 -15.68 -16.31 -4.11
CA TYR A 81 -15.96 -17.59 -4.76
C TYR A 81 -14.76 -18.56 -4.74
N THR A 82 -13.54 -18.05 -4.84
CA THR A 82 -12.36 -18.87 -5.14
C THR A 82 -11.23 -18.72 -4.12
N GLY A 83 -11.32 -17.77 -3.19
CA GLY A 83 -10.23 -17.37 -2.29
C GLY A 83 -9.12 -16.54 -2.96
N SER A 84 -9.24 -16.22 -4.26
CA SER A 84 -8.30 -15.36 -4.98
C SER A 84 -9.04 -14.29 -5.78
N TYR A 85 -8.58 -13.04 -5.69
CA TYR A 85 -9.18 -11.94 -6.45
C TYR A 85 -8.60 -11.79 -7.87
N LEU A 86 -7.46 -12.44 -8.14
CA LEU A 86 -6.83 -12.45 -9.46
C LEU A 86 -7.34 -13.63 -10.29
N PRO A 87 -7.58 -13.45 -11.61
CA PRO A 87 -7.91 -14.58 -12.47
C PRO A 87 -6.71 -15.53 -12.59
N PRO A 88 -6.92 -16.83 -12.84
CA PRO A 88 -5.83 -17.81 -12.94
C PRO A 88 -4.74 -17.44 -13.95
N CYS A 89 -5.10 -16.71 -15.01
CA CYS A 89 -4.19 -16.29 -16.07
C CYS A 89 -3.38 -15.02 -15.73
N ALA A 90 -3.67 -14.33 -14.61
CA ALA A 90 -3.00 -13.07 -14.24
C ALA A 90 -1.55 -13.27 -13.77
N CYS A 91 -1.13 -14.51 -13.50
CA CYS A 91 0.24 -14.82 -13.08
C CYS A 91 1.16 -15.17 -14.26
N ALA A 92 0.75 -14.90 -15.51
CA ALA A 92 1.62 -15.09 -16.67
C ALA A 92 2.82 -14.11 -16.62
N GLU A 93 4.00 -14.57 -17.03
CA GLU A 93 5.24 -13.78 -16.98
C GLU A 93 5.14 -12.46 -17.77
N ASP A 94 4.31 -12.40 -18.81
CA ASP A 94 4.09 -11.22 -19.65
C ASP A 94 2.88 -10.36 -19.23
N ALA A 95 2.26 -10.64 -18.07
CA ALA A 95 1.12 -9.85 -17.62
C ALA A 95 1.56 -8.41 -17.27
N PRO A 96 0.80 -7.38 -17.70
CA PRO A 96 1.14 -6.01 -17.35
C PRO A 96 1.07 -5.80 -15.84
N ILE A 97 2.03 -5.03 -15.31
CA ILE A 97 1.98 -4.54 -13.94
C ILE A 97 0.90 -3.47 -13.85
N LEU A 98 -0.09 -3.69 -12.98
CA LEU A 98 -1.26 -2.83 -12.80
C LEU A 98 -1.46 -2.56 -11.31
N LEU A 99 -0.79 -1.54 -10.81
CA LEU A 99 -0.79 -1.19 -9.39
C LEU A 99 -2.16 -0.69 -8.91
N LEU A 100 -2.92 -0.03 -9.79
CA LEU A 100 -4.19 0.60 -9.45
C LEU A 100 -5.25 -0.44 -9.07
N LEU A 101 -5.24 -1.61 -9.73
CA LEU A 101 -6.16 -2.70 -9.39
C LEU A 101 -5.98 -3.11 -7.93
N HIS A 102 -4.74 -3.33 -7.51
CA HIS A 102 -4.44 -3.77 -6.14
C HIS A 102 -4.82 -2.71 -5.11
N ALA A 103 -4.59 -1.43 -5.42
CA ALA A 103 -5.06 -0.33 -4.57
C ALA A 103 -6.59 -0.26 -4.48
N HIS A 104 -7.31 -0.47 -5.59
CA HIS A 104 -8.77 -0.54 -5.58
C HIS A 104 -9.28 -1.73 -4.77
N VAL A 105 -8.69 -2.92 -4.93
CA VAL A 105 -9.08 -4.13 -4.18
C VAL A 105 -8.77 -3.98 -2.70
N TYR A 106 -7.63 -3.37 -2.35
CA TYR A 106 -7.30 -3.05 -0.96
C TYR A 106 -8.36 -2.13 -0.33
N LYS A 107 -8.84 -1.12 -1.07
CA LYS A 107 -9.91 -0.24 -0.59
C LYS A 107 -11.24 -0.99 -0.46
N MET A 108 -11.62 -1.80 -1.45
CA MET A 108 -12.82 -2.64 -1.36
C MET A 108 -12.74 -3.57 -0.15
N ALA A 109 -11.58 -4.15 0.14
CA ALA A 109 -11.39 -5.01 1.30
C ALA A 109 -11.55 -4.25 2.63
N GLU A 110 -11.09 -3.00 2.70
CA GLU A 110 -11.34 -2.11 3.84
C GLU A 110 -12.84 -1.79 3.99
N ASP A 111 -13.51 -1.41 2.90
CA ASP A 111 -14.93 -1.01 2.90
C ASP A 111 -15.89 -2.16 3.25
N TYR A 112 -15.52 -3.39 2.91
CA TYR A 112 -16.32 -4.60 3.13
C TYR A 112 -15.80 -5.47 4.29
N ASP A 113 -14.87 -4.96 5.09
CA ASP A 113 -14.31 -5.63 6.28
C ASP A 113 -13.78 -7.05 5.98
N VAL A 114 -12.93 -7.14 4.94
CA VAL A 114 -12.30 -8.39 4.48
C VAL A 114 -10.77 -8.32 4.68
N PRO A 115 -10.26 -8.46 5.91
CA PRO A 115 -8.84 -8.21 6.23
C PRO A 115 -7.87 -9.14 5.49
N GLU A 116 -8.25 -10.38 5.22
CA GLU A 116 -7.45 -11.35 4.48
C GLU A 116 -7.24 -10.91 3.02
N LEU A 117 -8.29 -10.41 2.38
CA LEU A 117 -8.21 -9.84 1.03
C LEU A 117 -7.37 -8.56 1.03
N GLN A 118 -7.49 -7.74 2.08
CA GLN A 118 -6.69 -6.52 2.24
C GLN A 118 -5.19 -6.85 2.30
N LEU A 119 -4.82 -7.87 3.08
CA LEU A 119 -3.44 -8.37 3.17
C LEU A 119 -2.94 -8.92 1.84
N LEU A 120 -3.76 -9.74 1.15
CA LEU A 120 -3.42 -10.28 -0.17
C LEU A 120 -3.19 -9.17 -1.20
N ALA A 121 -4.06 -8.15 -1.21
CA ALA A 121 -3.94 -7.00 -2.12
C ALA A 121 -2.65 -6.20 -1.85
N HIS A 122 -2.31 -5.97 -0.59
CA HIS A 122 -1.06 -5.29 -0.23
C HIS A 122 0.19 -6.10 -0.58
N GLY A 123 0.17 -7.41 -0.35
CA GLY A 123 1.27 -8.31 -0.71
C GLY A 123 1.52 -8.30 -2.22
N ASN A 124 0.47 -8.46 -3.03
CA ASN A 124 0.58 -8.42 -4.49
C ASN A 124 0.99 -7.04 -5.01
N PHE A 125 0.50 -5.96 -4.39
CA PHE A 125 0.96 -4.60 -4.70
C PHE A 125 2.48 -4.48 -4.50
N SER A 126 2.99 -4.99 -3.38
CA SER A 126 4.41 -4.95 -3.03
C SER A 126 5.27 -5.76 -4.00
N VAL A 127 4.85 -6.99 -4.32
CA VAL A 127 5.52 -7.83 -5.33
C VAL A 127 5.56 -7.15 -6.69
N GLN A 128 4.45 -6.55 -7.14
CA GLN A 128 4.42 -5.86 -8.43
C GLN A 128 5.29 -4.61 -8.46
N VAL A 129 5.37 -3.87 -7.37
CA VAL A 129 6.30 -2.74 -7.23
C VAL A 129 7.75 -3.22 -7.34
N GLU A 130 8.12 -4.32 -6.68
CA GLU A 130 9.47 -4.89 -6.76
C GLU A 130 9.81 -5.33 -8.18
N CYS A 131 8.88 -5.99 -8.87
CA CYS A 131 9.04 -6.34 -10.28
C CYS A 131 9.21 -5.10 -11.17
N ALA A 132 8.42 -4.05 -10.93
CA ALA A 132 8.47 -2.81 -11.70
C ALA A 132 9.82 -2.09 -11.59
N CYS A 133 10.54 -2.22 -10.48
CA CYS A 133 11.89 -1.68 -10.33
C CYS A 133 12.89 -2.24 -11.36
N SER A 134 12.62 -3.44 -11.90
CA SER A 134 13.48 -4.10 -12.89
C SER A 134 13.04 -3.86 -14.34
N LEU A 135 11.95 -3.13 -14.56
CA LEU A 135 11.46 -2.79 -15.90
C LEU A 135 11.98 -1.43 -16.36
N PRO A 136 12.22 -1.21 -17.67
CA PRO A 136 12.80 0.04 -18.17
C PRO A 136 11.84 1.24 -18.10
N LEU A 137 10.55 0.98 -17.91
CA LEU A 137 9.50 1.99 -17.86
C LEU A 137 8.68 1.82 -16.58
N PRO A 138 8.14 2.91 -16.02
CA PRO A 138 7.23 2.83 -14.89
C PRO A 138 5.93 2.10 -15.29
N PRO A 139 5.19 1.52 -14.33
CA PRO A 139 3.86 0.98 -14.55
C PRO A 139 2.96 2.03 -15.22
N GLN A 140 2.18 1.58 -16.21
CA GLN A 140 1.36 2.47 -17.02
C GLN A 140 0.29 3.21 -16.21
N ASP A 141 -0.14 2.63 -15.10
CA ASP A 141 -1.15 3.18 -14.19
C ASP A 141 -0.55 3.81 -12.93
N LEU A 142 0.76 4.10 -12.90
CA LEU A 142 1.44 4.66 -11.74
C LEU A 142 0.82 5.98 -11.27
N LEU A 143 0.52 6.89 -12.19
CA LEU A 143 0.03 8.23 -11.85
C LEU A 143 -1.39 8.17 -11.26
N GLU A 144 -2.26 7.36 -11.86
CA GLU A 144 -3.60 7.08 -11.37
C GLU A 144 -3.54 6.40 -10.01
N THR A 145 -2.60 5.47 -9.82
CA THR A 145 -2.35 4.81 -8.53
C THR A 145 -1.96 5.82 -7.46
N ILE A 146 -1.03 6.72 -7.75
CA ILE A 146 -0.62 7.79 -6.82
C ILE A 146 -1.83 8.66 -6.43
N ARG A 147 -2.58 9.15 -7.42
CA ARG A 147 -3.77 9.97 -7.16
C ARG A 147 -4.78 9.23 -6.29
N TYR A 148 -5.07 7.99 -6.63
CA TYR A 148 -6.04 7.17 -5.91
C TYR A 148 -5.59 6.90 -4.47
N VAL A 149 -4.32 6.50 -4.30
CA VAL A 149 -3.77 6.19 -2.99
C VAL A 149 -3.81 7.43 -2.09
N TYR A 150 -3.37 8.60 -2.57
CA TYR A 150 -3.41 9.81 -1.74
C TYR A 150 -4.84 10.29 -1.48
N ALA A 151 -5.78 10.11 -2.40
CA ALA A 151 -7.17 10.48 -2.17
C ALA A 151 -7.85 9.67 -1.07
N ASN A 152 -7.51 8.37 -0.93
CA ASN A 152 -8.19 7.46 0.01
C ASN A 152 -7.39 7.20 1.28
N PHE A 153 -6.07 7.33 1.23
CA PHE A 153 -5.16 6.85 2.26
C PHE A 153 -4.29 7.98 2.86
N ALA A 154 -4.31 9.22 2.37
CA ALA A 154 -3.41 10.25 2.93
C ALA A 154 -3.77 10.78 4.33
N SER A 155 -4.84 10.33 5.00
CA SER A 155 -5.20 10.84 6.34
C SER A 155 -4.21 10.39 7.42
N PRO A 156 -3.96 11.17 8.49
CA PRO A 156 -2.97 10.80 9.52
C PRO A 156 -3.22 9.46 10.21
N GLN A 157 -4.50 9.11 10.45
CA GLN A 157 -4.89 7.83 11.02
C GLN A 157 -4.63 6.69 10.04
N ALA A 158 -4.99 6.89 8.78
CA ALA A 158 -4.79 5.89 7.75
C ALA A 158 -3.26 5.69 7.52
N ARG A 159 -2.46 6.76 7.52
CA ARG A 159 -0.98 6.69 7.41
C ARG A 159 -0.31 5.83 8.49
N GLN A 160 -0.90 5.74 9.68
CA GLN A 160 -0.39 4.86 10.75
C GLN A 160 -0.69 3.38 10.49
N GLN A 161 -1.69 3.07 9.67
CA GLN A 161 -2.08 1.70 9.29
C GLN A 161 -1.47 1.28 7.93
N GLN A 162 -0.66 2.12 7.28
CA GLN A 162 -0.43 2.04 5.84
C GLN A 162 0.84 1.38 5.35
N GLY A 163 0.64 0.20 4.77
CA GLY A 163 1.59 -0.40 3.85
C GLY A 163 1.60 0.26 2.46
N LEU A 164 0.45 0.66 1.90
CA LEU A 164 0.39 1.08 0.47
C LEU A 164 1.14 2.38 0.16
N ILE A 165 0.90 3.47 0.93
CA ILE A 165 1.62 4.73 0.71
C ILE A 165 3.13 4.52 0.85
N HIS A 166 3.55 3.77 1.87
CA HIS A 166 4.96 3.51 2.12
C HIS A 166 5.60 2.70 0.98
N THR A 167 4.98 1.60 0.55
CA THR A 167 5.44 0.80 -0.59
C THR A 167 5.54 1.63 -1.87
N LEU A 168 4.54 2.47 -2.15
CA LEU A 168 4.52 3.34 -3.33
C LEU A 168 5.60 4.43 -3.29
N LEU A 169 5.82 5.06 -2.13
CA LEU A 169 6.87 6.06 -1.95
C LEU A 169 8.26 5.44 -2.13
N ASN A 170 8.49 4.26 -1.56
CA ASN A 170 9.75 3.55 -1.72
C ASN A 170 10.03 3.22 -3.18
N TYR A 171 9.02 2.76 -3.92
CA TYR A 171 9.11 2.58 -5.36
C TYR A 171 9.54 3.86 -6.07
N CYS A 172 8.76 4.93 -5.91
CA CYS A 172 9.01 6.21 -6.59
C CYS A 172 10.40 6.77 -6.29
N ILE A 173 10.90 6.63 -5.07
CA ILE A 173 12.25 7.06 -4.69
C ILE A 173 13.29 6.17 -5.36
N SER A 174 13.15 4.85 -5.24
CA SER A 174 14.13 3.91 -5.79
C SER A 174 14.31 4.11 -7.29
N VAL A 175 13.22 4.25 -8.04
CA VAL A 175 13.30 4.39 -9.51
C VAL A 175 13.36 5.85 -9.98
N PHE A 176 13.48 6.84 -9.09
CA PHE A 176 13.28 8.26 -9.41
C PHE A 176 14.16 8.71 -10.59
N LEU A 177 15.46 8.37 -10.52
CA LEU A 177 16.42 8.68 -11.58
C LEU A 177 16.29 7.71 -12.76
N TYR A 178 16.11 6.42 -12.48
CA TYR A 178 16.08 5.37 -13.50
C TYR A 178 14.89 5.49 -14.46
N HIS A 179 13.69 5.71 -13.93
CA HIS A 179 12.46 5.95 -14.70
C HIS A 179 12.28 7.43 -15.08
N GLN A 180 13.27 8.29 -14.79
CA GLN A 180 13.26 9.73 -15.10
C GLN A 180 11.99 10.43 -14.60
N LEU A 181 11.51 10.06 -13.40
CA LEU A 181 10.25 10.60 -12.84
C LEU A 181 10.32 12.13 -12.68
N GLY A 182 11.51 12.66 -12.40
CA GLY A 182 11.76 14.11 -12.32
C GLY A 182 11.67 14.86 -13.65
N GLU A 183 11.74 14.15 -14.79
CA GLU A 183 11.63 14.73 -16.14
C GLU A 183 10.21 14.54 -16.72
N SER A 184 9.42 13.63 -16.16
CA SER A 184 8.04 13.40 -16.56
C SER A 184 7.14 14.58 -16.18
N MET A 185 6.67 15.33 -17.19
CA MET A 185 5.73 16.42 -16.99
C MET A 185 4.44 15.98 -16.28
N GLU A 186 3.96 14.77 -16.59
CA GLU A 186 2.75 14.23 -15.98
C GLU A 186 2.96 13.88 -14.50
N PHE A 187 4.11 13.30 -14.14
CA PHE A 187 4.47 13.04 -12.75
C PHE A 187 4.61 14.35 -11.96
N LEU A 188 5.31 15.35 -12.52
CA LEU A 188 5.46 16.66 -11.90
C LEU A 188 4.11 17.35 -11.70
N GLN A 189 3.17 17.20 -12.64
CA GLN A 189 1.81 17.71 -12.49
C GLN A 189 1.08 17.04 -11.31
N VAL A 190 1.22 15.72 -11.12
CA VAL A 190 0.65 15.02 -9.96
C VAL A 190 1.26 15.52 -8.64
N VAL A 191 2.57 15.70 -8.59
CA VAL A 191 3.27 16.25 -7.42
C VAL A 191 2.81 17.67 -7.08
N GLN A 192 2.46 18.48 -8.09
CA GLN A 192 1.87 19.80 -7.88
C GLN A 192 0.43 19.73 -7.36
N GLN A 193 -0.37 18.77 -7.85
CA GLN A 193 -1.76 18.58 -7.44
C GLN A 193 -1.91 17.98 -6.03
N ILE A 194 -0.90 17.27 -5.56
CA ILE A 194 -0.89 16.56 -4.27
C ILE A 194 0.31 17.05 -3.44
N PRO A 195 0.19 18.18 -2.72
CA PRO A 195 1.29 18.75 -1.94
C PRO A 195 1.89 17.78 -0.90
N GLU A 196 1.05 16.91 -0.34
CA GLU A 196 1.43 15.87 0.62
C GLU A 196 2.43 14.88 0.00
N LEU A 197 2.24 14.50 -1.26
CA LEU A 197 3.12 13.57 -1.97
C LEU A 197 4.55 14.09 -2.01
N ARG A 198 4.73 15.39 -2.30
CA ARG A 198 6.05 16.01 -2.29
C ARG A 198 6.71 15.93 -0.92
N GLN A 199 5.96 16.26 0.14
CA GLN A 199 6.49 16.25 1.50
C GLN A 199 6.88 14.84 1.93
N ASP A 200 6.03 13.86 1.60
CA ASP A 200 6.24 12.47 1.96
C ASP A 200 7.40 11.85 1.16
N LEU A 201 7.56 12.17 -0.13
CA LEU A 201 8.74 11.79 -0.92
C LEU A 201 10.04 12.32 -0.29
N CYS A 202 10.07 13.61 0.08
CA CYS A 202 11.24 14.18 0.72
C CYS A 202 11.52 13.51 2.08
N ARG A 203 10.48 13.31 2.90
CA ARG A 203 10.62 12.67 4.22
C ARG A 203 11.14 11.24 4.09
N THR A 204 10.50 10.42 3.28
CA THR A 204 10.90 9.03 3.07
C THR A 204 12.31 8.92 2.48
N ASN A 205 12.71 9.84 1.58
CA ASN A 205 14.08 9.84 1.06
C ASN A 205 15.12 10.20 2.13
N MET A 206 14.80 11.17 3.01
CA MET A 206 15.65 11.49 4.17
C MET A 206 15.75 10.29 5.13
N ASP A 207 14.64 9.61 5.40
CA ASP A 207 14.60 8.44 6.28
C ASP A 207 15.42 7.26 5.72
N ARG A 208 15.53 7.16 4.39
CA ARG A 208 16.39 6.20 3.68
C ARG A 208 17.87 6.61 3.62
N ASN A 209 18.26 7.72 4.26
CA ASN A 209 19.62 8.29 4.16
C ASN A 209 20.08 8.53 2.71
N PHE A 210 19.16 8.88 1.80
CA PHE A 210 19.47 9.09 0.38
C PHE A 210 20.11 7.87 -0.32
N GLN A 211 19.78 6.66 0.11
CA GLN A 211 20.21 5.44 -0.57
C GLN A 211 19.42 5.25 -1.87
N ASP A 212 20.09 5.46 -3.00
CA ASP A 212 19.64 5.04 -4.33
C ASP A 212 20.15 3.62 -4.59
N ASP A 213 19.28 2.61 -4.44
CA ASP A 213 19.61 1.20 -4.68
C ASP A 213 19.63 0.82 -6.19
N CYS A 214 19.46 1.78 -7.09
CA CYS A 214 19.52 1.55 -8.52
C CYS A 214 20.97 1.45 -9.01
N PHE A 215 21.45 0.21 -9.09
CA PHE A 215 22.60 -0.29 -9.85
C PHE A 215 23.55 0.79 -10.41
N VAL A 216 24.69 0.94 -9.73
CA VAL A 216 25.93 1.36 -10.35
C VAL A 216 26.30 0.30 -11.38
N THR A 217 25.89 0.47 -12.64
CA THR A 217 26.63 -0.14 -13.73
C THR A 217 27.94 0.64 -13.81
N GLU A 218 28.94 0.17 -13.05
CA GLU A 218 30.31 0.26 -13.53
C GLU A 218 30.26 -0.26 -14.96
N SER A 219 30.47 0.66 -15.88
CA SER A 219 30.65 0.40 -17.29
C SER A 219 31.83 -0.56 -17.43
N ALA A 220 31.54 -1.87 -17.33
CA ALA A 220 32.43 -2.94 -17.75
C ALA A 220 32.46 -2.91 -19.28
N SER A 221 33.22 -1.96 -19.82
CA SER A 221 33.78 -2.10 -21.15
C SER A 221 34.76 -3.26 -21.07
N GLU A 222 34.32 -4.41 -21.57
CA GLU A 222 35.18 -5.56 -21.85
C GLU A 222 36.18 -5.17 -22.94
N ASP A 223 37.29 -4.55 -22.58
CA ASP A 223 38.54 -4.74 -23.32
C ASP A 223 39.75 -4.32 -22.48
N GLU A 224 40.85 -5.06 -22.68
CA GLU A 224 42.18 -4.87 -22.08
C GLU A 224 42.44 -5.52 -20.71
N GLY A 225 42.79 -6.81 -20.77
CA GLY A 225 44.18 -7.22 -20.48
C GLY A 225 44.83 -6.84 -19.14
N PHE A 226 45.07 -7.88 -18.33
CA PHE A 226 46.15 -8.00 -17.35
C PHE A 226 46.11 -7.18 -16.04
N SER A 227 46.04 -7.97 -14.96
CA SER A 227 46.91 -7.93 -13.77
C SER A 227 46.31 -7.48 -12.43
N ILE A 228 46.61 -8.35 -11.47
CA ILE A 228 46.32 -8.36 -10.05
C ILE A 228 47.06 -7.21 -9.31
N ILE A 229 46.62 -6.98 -8.06
CA ILE A 229 47.28 -6.36 -6.88
C ILE A 229 47.05 -4.81 -6.81
N ARG A 230 46.67 -4.16 -5.70
CA ARG A 230 46.93 -4.39 -4.27
C ARG A 230 45.87 -3.76 -3.35
N GLN A 231 45.65 -4.40 -2.20
CA GLN A 231 45.06 -3.77 -1.00
C GLN A 231 45.90 -2.56 -0.54
N PRO A 232 45.27 -1.46 -0.09
CA PRO A 232 45.95 -0.41 0.65
C PRO A 232 46.37 -0.90 2.04
N LYS A 233 47.64 -0.65 2.35
CA LYS A 233 48.32 -0.94 3.62
C LYS A 233 47.76 -0.03 4.74
N PRO A 234 47.50 -0.53 5.96
CA PRO A 234 47.06 0.33 7.06
C PRO A 234 48.20 1.25 7.52
N PRO A 235 47.92 2.52 7.88
CA PRO A 235 48.95 3.41 8.38
C PRO A 235 49.42 3.02 9.78
N VAL A 236 50.74 3.10 9.91
CA VAL A 236 51.56 2.83 11.10
C VAL A 236 51.33 3.90 12.17
N ASN A 237 51.17 3.46 13.42
CA ASN A 237 51.15 4.28 14.63
C ASN A 237 52.38 5.20 14.74
N PRO A 238 52.20 6.46 15.18
CA PRO A 238 53.21 7.17 15.94
C PRO A 238 52.89 7.07 17.44
N SER A 239 53.81 6.47 18.19
CA SER A 239 53.92 6.61 19.64
C SER A 239 54.53 7.97 19.99
N MET A 240 53.95 8.70 20.93
CA MET A 240 54.72 9.24 22.06
C MET A 240 53.81 9.81 23.15
N ASP A 241 54.28 9.62 24.36
CA ASP A 241 53.73 9.98 25.67
C ASP A 241 53.22 11.42 25.78
N GLU A 242 51.99 11.57 26.29
CA GLU A 242 51.62 12.55 27.32
C GLU A 242 50.22 12.20 27.89
N PRO A 243 50.02 12.20 29.23
CA PRO A 243 48.75 11.81 29.85
C PRO A 243 47.80 13.00 29.85
N MET A 244 46.92 13.09 28.85
CA MET A 244 45.92 14.16 28.78
C MET A 244 44.62 13.74 29.47
N SER A 245 44.47 14.26 30.69
CA SER A 245 43.28 14.55 31.48
C SER A 245 41.93 13.95 31.08
N SER A 246 41.39 13.14 31.99
CA SER A 246 39.97 12.79 32.09
C SER A 246 39.09 14.05 32.14
N PRO A 247 37.95 14.10 31.42
CA PRO A 247 36.97 15.15 31.65
C PRO A 247 36.30 14.95 33.02
N GLU A 248 36.32 16.01 33.84
CA GLU A 248 35.59 16.08 35.11
C GLU A 248 34.08 15.89 34.88
N ILE A 249 33.49 14.93 35.59
CA ILE A 249 32.03 14.79 35.69
C ILE A 249 31.53 15.92 36.57
N ILE A 250 30.92 16.93 35.95
CA ILE A 250 30.21 17.99 36.66
C ILE A 250 28.93 17.38 37.26
N PRO A 251 28.68 17.47 38.59
CA PRO A 251 27.42 17.04 39.18
C PRO A 251 26.30 17.95 38.66
N ALA A 252 25.44 17.42 37.80
CA ALA A 252 24.20 18.10 37.44
C ALA A 252 23.32 18.22 38.69
N LYS A 253 22.86 19.45 38.97
CA LYS A 253 21.86 19.69 40.02
C LYS A 253 20.60 18.85 39.73
N PRO A 254 19.97 18.23 40.74
CA PRO A 254 18.73 17.51 40.54
C PRO A 254 17.69 18.46 39.97
N ILE A 255 17.16 18.11 38.79
CA ILE A 255 16.00 18.78 38.21
C ILE A 255 14.81 18.39 39.07
N ASP A 256 14.20 19.38 39.69
CA ASP A 256 12.97 19.22 40.46
C ASP A 256 11.80 19.01 39.49
N VAL A 257 11.48 17.74 39.22
CA VAL A 257 10.47 17.31 38.25
C VAL A 257 9.05 17.71 38.67
N LEU A 258 8.85 18.17 39.92
CA LEU A 258 7.52 18.49 40.45
C LEU A 258 7.05 19.93 40.20
N ALA A 259 7.89 20.82 39.64
CA ALA A 259 7.49 22.19 39.31
C ALA A 259 7.01 22.38 37.85
N ALA A 260 7.16 21.36 36.98
CA ALA A 260 6.83 21.45 35.55
C ALA A 260 5.46 20.85 35.18
N THR A 261 4.84 20.08 36.07
CA THR A 261 3.48 19.59 35.92
C THR A 261 2.59 20.42 36.83
N GLY A 262 1.87 21.38 36.26
CA GLY A 262 0.84 22.17 36.95
C GLY A 262 -0.36 21.32 37.37
N SER A 263 -0.15 20.29 38.18
CA SER A 263 -1.19 19.51 38.81
C SER A 263 -1.47 20.11 40.19
N ASN A 264 -2.62 20.76 40.30
CA ASN A 264 -3.22 21.07 41.59
C ASN A 264 -3.39 19.76 42.37
N TYR A 265 -2.86 19.71 43.58
CA TYR A 265 -3.22 18.69 44.55
C TYR A 265 -4.73 18.83 44.85
N PRO A 266 -5.53 17.76 44.78
CA PRO A 266 -6.87 17.79 45.34
C PRO A 266 -6.75 17.87 46.87
N ASP A 267 -7.41 18.88 47.44
CA ASP A 267 -7.61 19.05 48.87
C ASP A 267 -8.25 17.77 49.45
N ASP A 268 -7.55 17.17 50.41
CA ASP A 268 -8.08 16.18 51.34
C ASP A 268 -9.07 16.88 52.28
N ASP A 269 -10.34 16.99 51.89
CA ASP A 269 -11.44 17.28 52.81
C ASP A 269 -12.78 16.92 52.16
N ASP A 270 -13.19 15.65 52.28
CA ASP A 270 -14.62 15.35 52.43
C ASP A 270 -14.85 13.96 53.04
N TRP A 271 -14.55 13.85 54.32
CA TRP A 271 -15.22 12.91 55.21
C TRP A 271 -16.60 13.47 55.55
N THR A 272 -17.64 13.07 54.82
CA THR A 272 -18.99 13.14 55.40
C THR A 272 -19.81 11.90 55.06
N MET A 273 -20.27 11.27 56.14
CA MET A 273 -21.10 10.07 56.15
C MET A 273 -22.47 10.33 55.54
N LEU A 274 -22.97 9.36 54.76
CA LEU A 274 -24.29 8.73 54.90
C LEU A 274 -24.45 7.58 53.89
#